data_AF-A0A3C1H0N8-F1
#
_entry.id   AF-A0A3C1H0N8-F1
#
_cell.length_a   1.000
_cell.length_b   1.000
_cell.length_c   1.000
_cell.angle_alpha   90.00
_cell.angle_beta   90.00
_cell.angle_gamma   90.00
#
_symmetry.space_group_name_H-M   'P 1'
#
loop_
_entity.id
_entity.type
_entity.pdbx_description
1 polymer ?
#
loop_
_entity_poly.entity_id
_entity_poly.type
_entity_poly.pdbx_seq_one_letter_code
_entity_poly.pdbx_strand_id
1 'polypeptide(L)'
;MENSKTLQKPRASKTRRVYTLHLIVRCLILAACVLILIFDPSQTEVLEGWNFFRRFTPLHLLWLSWMLDMLWQLVPVRKRIIIALGSQKHFRFRFQPPDKENFSYQALRRHIIDTTKAAYKVFAIWAAVVALVSLLWFFDVIGNNWLFMITIVFYVCDLICVLIWCPFRLIVKAKCCTTCRIFNWDHLMMFSPMLMISGFYSRTLLLMAFADWLIWELCIMMYPERFWENSNAALRCTNCTDKLCTQYCGKRPPNENNT
;
A
#
# COMPACT_ATOMS: atom_id res chain seq x y z
N MET A 1 -21.36 42.14 11.98
CA MET A 1 -19.88 42.13 11.96
C MET A 1 -19.43 40.92 12.76
N GLU A 2 -19.53 39.72 12.17
CA GLU A 2 -18.48 39.11 11.34
C GLU A 2 -17.30 38.62 12.17
N ASN A 3 -17.27 37.32 12.42
CA ASN A 3 -16.03 36.56 12.41
C ASN A 3 -16.37 35.11 12.02
N SER A 4 -16.77 34.97 10.76
CA SER A 4 -16.69 33.70 10.04
C SER A 4 -15.21 33.30 10.02
N LYS A 5 -14.81 32.43 10.94
CA LYS A 5 -13.55 31.71 10.85
C LYS A 5 -13.63 30.89 9.57
N THR A 6 -13.17 31.46 8.48
CA THR A 6 -12.85 30.76 7.25
C THR A 6 -11.97 29.58 7.64
N LEU A 7 -12.54 28.38 7.59
CA LEU A 7 -11.83 27.12 7.63
C LEU A 7 -10.86 27.16 6.44
N GLN A 8 -9.66 27.70 6.65
CA GLN A 8 -8.57 27.60 5.69
C GLN A 8 -8.35 26.12 5.44
N LYS A 9 -8.82 25.63 4.28
CA LYS A 9 -8.52 24.28 3.80
C LYS A 9 -6.99 24.14 3.86
N PRO A 10 -6.45 23.18 4.63
CA PRO A 10 -5.01 23.04 4.75
C PRO A 10 -4.43 22.81 3.35
N ARG A 11 -3.50 23.69 2.95
CA ARG A 11 -2.81 23.61 1.64
C ARG A 11 -2.27 22.20 1.45
N ALA A 12 -2.73 21.51 0.40
CA ALA A 12 -2.33 20.13 0.14
C ALA A 12 -0.80 20.02 0.06
N SER A 13 -0.23 19.06 0.79
CA SER A 13 1.21 18.77 0.79
C SER A 13 1.68 18.37 -0.62
N LYS A 14 2.98 18.53 -0.88
CA LYS A 14 3.60 18.08 -2.14
C LYS A 14 3.37 16.58 -2.38
N THR A 15 3.49 15.77 -1.32
CA THR A 15 3.20 14.32 -1.35
C THR A 15 1.77 14.03 -1.76
N ARG A 16 0.77 14.71 -1.17
CA ARG A 16 -0.64 14.46 -1.51
C ARG A 16 -0.96 14.80 -2.96
N ARG A 17 -0.38 15.87 -3.52
CA ARG A 17 -0.57 16.24 -4.94
C ARG A 17 -0.02 15.17 -5.87
N VAL A 18 1.17 14.64 -5.57
CA VAL A 18 1.79 13.54 -6.34
C VAL A 18 0.92 12.29 -6.27
N TYR A 19 0.46 11.89 -5.09
CA TYR A 19 -0.40 10.72 -4.94
C TYR A 19 -1.76 10.92 -5.62
N THR A 20 -2.30 12.13 -5.63
CA THR A 20 -3.54 12.45 -6.37
C THR A 20 -3.32 12.35 -7.88
N LEU A 21 -2.18 12.81 -8.38
CA LEU A 21 -1.80 12.64 -9.79
C LEU A 21 -1.64 11.16 -10.13
N HIS A 22 -0.98 10.38 -9.26
CA HIS A 22 -0.88 8.92 -9.44
C HIS A 22 -2.27 8.29 -9.51
N LEU A 23 -3.22 8.69 -8.66
CA LEU A 23 -4.60 8.17 -8.72
C LEU A 23 -5.26 8.45 -10.08
N ILE A 24 -5.12 9.67 -10.60
CA ILE A 24 -5.64 10.00 -11.93
C ILE A 24 -4.99 9.10 -13.00
N VAL A 25 -3.67 8.94 -12.96
CA VAL A 25 -2.94 8.06 -13.89
C VAL A 25 -3.43 6.61 -13.78
N ARG A 26 -3.62 6.08 -12.57
CA ARG A 26 -4.11 4.71 -12.37
C ARG A 26 -5.55 4.53 -12.88
N CYS A 27 -6.42 5.52 -12.71
CA CYS A 27 -7.75 5.51 -13.31
C CYS A 27 -7.69 5.52 -14.86
N LEU A 28 -6.77 6.27 -15.45
CA LEU A 28 -6.55 6.25 -16.90
C LEU A 28 -6.02 4.89 -17.38
N ILE A 29 -5.12 4.25 -16.61
CA ILE A 29 -4.64 2.89 -16.89
C ILE A 29 -5.81 1.90 -16.84
N LEU A 30 -6.68 1.97 -15.83
CA LEU A 30 -7.88 1.13 -15.76
C LEU A 30 -8.76 1.30 -17.00
N ALA A 31 -9.04 2.55 -17.39
CA ALA A 31 -9.82 2.83 -18.60
C ALA A 31 -9.13 2.27 -19.87
N ALA A 32 -7.81 2.43 -19.99
CA ALA A 32 -7.04 1.87 -21.11
C ALA A 32 -7.09 0.34 -21.15
N CYS A 33 -6.98 -0.35 -20.01
CA CYS A 33 -7.10 -1.81 -19.92
C CYS A 33 -8.51 -2.29 -20.32
N VAL A 34 -9.57 -1.58 -19.91
CA VAL A 34 -10.95 -1.88 -20.34
C VAL A 34 -11.07 -1.73 -21.86
N LEU A 35 -10.55 -0.64 -22.43
CA LEU A 35 -10.57 -0.42 -23.88
C LEU A 35 -9.80 -1.52 -24.63
N ILE A 36 -8.62 -1.90 -24.15
CA ILE A 36 -7.85 -3.00 -24.73
C ILE A 36 -8.67 -4.30 -24.75
N LEU A 37 -9.34 -4.65 -23.65
CA LEU A 37 -10.15 -5.87 -23.60
C LEU A 37 -11.34 -5.86 -24.56
N ILE A 38 -11.93 -4.69 -24.83
CA ILE A 38 -13.07 -4.55 -25.74
C ILE A 38 -12.61 -4.56 -27.21
N PHE A 39 -11.54 -3.84 -27.53
CA PHE A 39 -11.14 -3.58 -28.92
C PHE A 39 -10.05 -4.52 -29.44
N ASP A 40 -9.14 -4.99 -28.59
CA ASP A 40 -8.06 -5.89 -28.97
C ASP A 40 -7.68 -6.83 -27.81
N PRO A 41 -8.53 -7.83 -27.50
CA PRO A 41 -8.26 -8.78 -26.42
C PRO A 41 -7.01 -9.63 -26.69
N SER A 42 -6.50 -9.69 -27.92
CA SER A 42 -5.24 -10.44 -28.22
C SER A 42 -4.04 -9.88 -27.46
N GLN A 43 -4.09 -8.61 -27.03
CA GLN A 43 -3.02 -8.00 -26.23
C GLN A 43 -2.84 -8.69 -24.86
N THR A 44 -3.86 -9.35 -24.32
CA THR A 44 -3.78 -10.07 -23.03
C THR A 44 -3.14 -11.44 -23.13
N GLU A 45 -2.82 -11.93 -24.34
CA GLU A 45 -2.07 -13.18 -24.54
C GLU A 45 -0.72 -13.17 -23.80
N VAL A 46 -0.15 -11.99 -23.56
CA VAL A 46 1.08 -11.78 -22.75
C VAL A 46 0.98 -12.37 -21.34
N LEU A 47 -0.24 -12.48 -20.81
CA LEU A 47 -0.51 -13.04 -19.48
C LEU A 47 -0.33 -14.56 -19.45
N GLU A 48 -0.31 -15.22 -20.61
CA GLU A 48 -0.32 -16.67 -20.73
C GLU A 48 1.05 -17.25 -21.09
N GLY A 49 1.48 -18.25 -20.32
CA GLY A 49 2.71 -18.99 -20.56
C GLY A 49 3.94 -18.10 -20.82
N TRP A 50 4.60 -18.36 -21.95
CA TRP A 50 5.82 -17.67 -22.39
C TRP A 50 5.55 -16.60 -23.47
N ASN A 51 4.29 -16.25 -23.72
CA ASN A 51 3.91 -15.23 -24.72
C ASN A 51 4.47 -13.84 -24.39
N PHE A 52 4.90 -13.61 -23.14
CA PHE A 52 5.67 -12.43 -22.74
C PHE A 52 6.85 -12.14 -23.68
N PHE A 53 7.55 -13.16 -24.18
CA PHE A 53 8.73 -12.93 -25.04
C PHE A 53 8.40 -12.88 -26.53
N ARG A 54 7.15 -13.11 -26.92
CA ARG A 54 6.78 -13.23 -28.35
C ARG A 54 6.49 -11.89 -28.99
N ARG A 55 5.75 -11.02 -28.30
CA ARG A 55 5.30 -9.74 -28.86
C ARG A 55 5.34 -8.66 -27.80
N PHE A 56 5.90 -7.51 -28.15
CA PHE A 56 5.82 -6.34 -27.29
C PHE A 56 4.40 -5.75 -27.32
N THR A 57 3.83 -5.57 -26.13
CA THR A 57 2.49 -5.02 -25.91
C THR A 57 2.54 -3.91 -24.87
N PRO A 58 1.57 -2.97 -24.83
CA PRO A 58 1.52 -1.94 -23.79
C PRO A 58 1.53 -2.49 -22.36
N LEU A 59 1.06 -3.72 -22.15
CA LEU A 59 1.08 -4.39 -20.86
C LEU A 59 2.50 -4.64 -20.32
N HIS A 60 3.52 -4.71 -21.18
CA HIS A 60 4.92 -4.79 -20.75
C HIS A 60 5.38 -3.53 -20.02
N LEU A 61 4.91 -2.36 -20.46
CA LEU A 61 5.19 -1.10 -19.77
C LEU A 61 4.54 -1.08 -18.39
N LEU A 62 3.33 -1.63 -18.29
CA LEU A 62 2.63 -1.77 -17.02
C LEU A 62 3.37 -2.73 -16.08
N TRP A 63 3.79 -3.89 -16.59
CA TRP A 63 4.62 -4.85 -15.84
C TRP A 63 5.89 -4.21 -15.31
N LEU A 64 6.62 -3.51 -16.18
CA LEU A 64 7.87 -2.84 -15.82
C LEU A 64 7.61 -1.77 -14.76
N SER A 65 6.54 -0.98 -14.90
CA SER A 65 6.18 0.05 -13.92
C SER A 65 5.91 -0.54 -12.54
N TRP A 66 5.21 -1.68 -12.46
CA TRP A 66 4.92 -2.36 -11.21
C TRP A 66 6.14 -3.04 -10.59
N MET A 67 6.96 -3.71 -11.40
CA MET A 67 8.22 -4.30 -10.95
C MET A 67 9.13 -3.24 -10.35
N LEU A 68 9.26 -2.11 -11.05
CA LEU A 68 10.04 -0.98 -10.60
C LEU A 68 9.48 -0.37 -9.31
N ASP A 69 8.16 -0.20 -9.19
CA ASP A 69 7.51 0.32 -7.98
C ASP A 69 7.83 -0.55 -6.76
N MET A 70 7.70 -1.88 -6.87
CA MET A 70 8.08 -2.82 -5.80
C MET A 70 9.59 -2.78 -5.49
N LEU A 71 10.44 -2.72 -6.52
CA LEU A 71 11.90 -2.61 -6.33
C LEU A 71 12.28 -1.33 -5.58
N TRP A 72 11.58 -0.23 -5.85
CA TRP A 72 11.80 1.05 -5.16
C TRP A 72 11.37 1.04 -3.70
N GLN A 73 10.48 0.14 -3.30
CA GLN A 73 10.13 -0.05 -1.89
C GLN A 73 11.17 -0.86 -1.13
N LEU A 74 11.86 -1.80 -1.80
CA LEU A 74 12.95 -2.58 -1.21
C LEU A 74 14.25 -1.80 -1.05
N VAL A 75 14.56 -0.90 -1.98
CA VAL A 75 15.85 -0.18 -2.01
C VAL A 75 15.76 1.13 -1.22
N PRO A 76 16.73 1.46 -0.33
CA PRO A 76 16.74 2.70 0.44
C PRO A 76 17.04 3.92 -0.44
N VAL A 77 16.05 4.43 -1.17
CA VAL A 77 16.21 5.63 -2.01
C VAL A 77 16.09 6.90 -1.17
N ARG A 78 17.25 7.50 -0.88
CA ARG A 78 17.36 8.59 0.12
C ARG A 78 16.76 9.95 -0.30
N LYS A 79 16.69 10.32 -1.59
CA LYS A 79 16.50 11.76 -1.94
C LYS A 79 15.70 12.15 -3.19
N ARG A 80 15.29 11.27 -4.11
CA ARG A 80 14.68 11.71 -5.40
C ARG A 80 13.24 11.33 -5.67
N ILE A 81 12.65 10.40 -4.92
CA ILE A 81 11.28 9.95 -5.16
C ILE A 81 10.40 10.31 -3.97
N ILE A 82 9.26 10.93 -4.25
CA ILE A 82 8.27 11.34 -3.24
C ILE A 82 7.47 10.09 -2.87
N ILE A 83 7.98 9.33 -1.91
CA ILE A 83 7.36 8.11 -1.36
C ILE A 83 6.77 8.45 0.02
N ALA A 84 5.58 7.93 0.30
CA ALA A 84 4.95 8.08 1.61
C ALA A 84 5.85 7.50 2.73
N LEU A 85 5.95 8.25 3.82
CA LEU A 85 6.66 7.88 5.04
C LEU A 85 6.21 6.53 5.59
N GLY A 86 4.96 6.13 5.32
CA GLY A 86 4.43 4.81 5.65
C GLY A 86 5.23 3.67 5.04
N SER A 87 5.64 3.75 3.77
CA SER A 87 6.47 2.73 3.12
C SER A 87 7.93 2.80 3.61
N GLN A 88 8.44 3.98 3.96
CA GLN A 88 9.85 4.15 4.34
C GLN A 88 10.19 3.81 5.80
N LYS A 89 9.21 3.48 6.64
CA LYS A 89 9.43 3.32 8.09
C LYS A 89 10.32 2.14 8.47
N HIS A 90 10.41 1.13 7.62
CA HIS A 90 11.28 -0.03 7.87
C HIS A 90 12.77 0.34 7.78
N PHE A 91 13.12 1.43 7.09
CA PHE A 91 14.50 1.88 6.94
C PHE A 91 15.05 2.60 8.18
N ARG A 92 16.29 2.25 8.55
CA ARG A 92 17.00 2.84 9.70
C ARG A 92 17.14 4.36 9.63
N PHE A 93 17.28 4.97 8.44
CA PHE A 93 17.48 6.42 8.32
C PHE A 93 16.22 7.25 8.63
N ARG A 94 15.05 6.61 8.73
CA ARG A 94 13.80 7.25 9.17
C ARG A 94 13.49 7.00 10.64
N PHE A 95 14.33 6.23 11.34
CA PHE A 95 14.15 5.98 12.76
C PHE A 95 14.64 7.17 13.59
N GLN A 96 13.74 7.78 14.34
CA GLN A 96 14.05 8.80 15.34
C GLN A 96 13.77 8.23 16.73
N PRO A 97 14.82 7.87 17.50
CA PRO A 97 14.64 7.27 18.81
C PRO A 97 13.87 8.22 19.74
N PRO A 98 13.09 7.68 20.69
CA PRO A 98 12.35 8.51 21.63
C PRO A 98 13.30 9.05 22.70
N ASP A 99 12.90 10.14 23.35
CA ASP A 99 13.55 10.59 24.58
C ASP A 99 13.44 9.47 25.64
N LYS A 100 14.58 9.13 26.25
CA LYS A 100 14.76 7.87 27.02
C LYS A 100 13.83 7.73 28.23
N GLU A 101 13.22 8.82 28.72
CA GLU A 101 12.48 8.85 29.98
C GLU A 101 11.13 8.11 29.96
N ASN A 102 10.52 7.85 28.78
CA ASN A 102 9.16 7.30 28.71
C ASN A 102 9.01 6.01 27.88
N PHE A 103 10.12 5.34 27.53
CA PHE A 103 10.08 4.15 26.68
C PHE A 103 9.96 2.85 27.48
N SER A 104 8.78 2.23 27.45
CA SER A 104 8.54 0.89 28.03
C SER A 104 8.60 -0.20 26.96
N TYR A 105 9.58 -1.10 27.09
CA TYR A 105 9.70 -2.28 26.22
C TYR A 105 8.47 -3.20 26.32
N GLN A 106 7.83 -3.28 27.49
CA GLN A 106 6.61 -4.05 27.68
C GLN A 106 5.43 -3.47 26.88
N ALA A 107 5.36 -2.15 26.74
CA ALA A 107 4.34 -1.49 25.93
C ALA A 107 4.58 -1.70 24.44
N LEU A 108 5.85 -1.67 23.99
CA LEU A 108 6.22 -2.04 22.61
C LEU A 108 5.81 -3.48 22.29
N ARG A 109 6.16 -4.44 23.15
CA ARG A 109 5.82 -5.86 22.93
C ARG A 109 4.31 -6.07 22.84
N ARG A 110 3.52 -5.45 23.72
CA ARG A 110 2.05 -5.48 23.66
C ARG A 110 1.52 -4.92 22.35
N HIS A 111 2.04 -3.76 21.93
CA HIS A 111 1.65 -3.13 20.66
C HIS A 111 1.93 -4.04 19.45
N ILE A 112 3.10 -4.69 19.40
CA ILE A 112 3.43 -5.62 18.32
C ILE A 112 2.49 -6.83 18.34
N ILE A 113 2.20 -7.43 19.50
CA ILE A 113 1.27 -8.56 19.60
C ILE A 113 -0.13 -8.18 19.11
N ASP A 114 -0.66 -7.04 19.55
CA ASP A 114 -2.01 -6.59 19.19
C ASP A 114 -2.11 -6.28 17.69
N THR A 115 -1.10 -5.61 17.14
CA THR A 115 -1.06 -5.32 15.70
C THR A 115 -0.81 -6.58 14.86
N THR A 116 -0.03 -7.56 15.34
CA THR A 116 0.14 -8.87 14.68
C THR A 116 -1.19 -9.60 14.62
N LYS A 117 -1.95 -9.67 15.74
CA LYS A 117 -3.26 -10.32 15.76
C LYS A 117 -4.23 -9.67 14.79
N ALA A 118 -4.24 -8.34 14.72
CA ALA A 118 -5.09 -7.63 13.77
C ALA A 118 -4.65 -7.84 12.31
N ALA A 119 -3.35 -7.85 12.03
CA ALA A 119 -2.82 -8.16 10.71
C ALA A 119 -3.15 -9.60 10.29
N TYR A 120 -3.07 -10.58 11.19
CA TYR A 120 -3.47 -11.96 10.90
C TYR A 120 -4.96 -12.08 10.56
N LYS A 121 -5.84 -11.32 11.23
CA LYS A 121 -7.27 -11.24 10.85
C LYS A 121 -7.44 -10.71 9.43
N VAL A 122 -6.73 -9.65 9.06
CA VAL A 122 -6.77 -9.11 7.69
C VAL A 122 -6.23 -10.13 6.69
N PHE A 123 -5.14 -10.82 7.02
CA PHE A 123 -4.57 -11.87 6.19
C PHE A 123 -5.57 -13.02 5.95
N ALA A 124 -6.25 -13.49 7.00
CA ALA A 124 -7.24 -14.55 6.89
C ALA A 124 -8.45 -14.15 6.03
N ILE A 125 -8.96 -12.91 6.21
CA ILE A 125 -10.04 -12.38 5.37
C ILE A 125 -9.58 -12.30 3.91
N TRP A 126 -8.37 -11.79 3.67
CA TRP A 126 -7.83 -11.68 2.32
C TRP A 126 -7.60 -13.06 1.68
N ALA A 127 -7.08 -14.02 2.43
CA ALA A 127 -6.93 -15.40 1.96
C ALA A 127 -8.27 -16.03 1.57
N ALA A 128 -9.35 -15.73 2.31
CA ALA A 128 -10.70 -16.16 1.94
C ALA A 128 -11.19 -15.50 0.64
N VAL A 129 -10.91 -14.21 0.43
CA VAL A 129 -11.22 -13.51 -0.83
C VAL A 129 -10.46 -14.13 -2.01
N VAL A 130 -9.15 -14.36 -1.85
CA VAL A 130 -8.33 -15.01 -2.88
C VAL A 130 -8.84 -16.42 -3.17
N ALA A 131 -9.14 -17.21 -2.13
CA ALA A 131 -9.68 -18.55 -2.29
C ALA A 131 -11.02 -18.55 -3.04
N LEU A 132 -11.92 -17.62 -2.74
CA LEU A 132 -13.18 -17.46 -3.46
C LEU A 132 -12.95 -17.13 -4.93
N VAL A 133 -12.06 -16.19 -5.24
CA VAL A 133 -11.71 -15.84 -6.62
C VAL A 133 -11.07 -17.03 -7.35
N SER A 134 -10.18 -17.76 -6.68
CA SER A 134 -9.58 -18.98 -7.23
C SER A 134 -10.61 -20.08 -7.50
N LEU A 135 -11.60 -20.26 -6.63
CA LEU A 135 -12.72 -21.17 -6.83
C LEU A 135 -13.55 -20.77 -8.06
N LEU A 136 -13.89 -19.49 -8.20
CA LEU A 136 -14.63 -18.99 -9.37
C LEU A 136 -13.86 -19.23 -10.67
N TRP A 137 -12.54 -19.07 -10.65
CA TRP A 137 -11.68 -19.39 -11.80
C TRP A 137 -11.63 -20.90 -12.08
N PHE A 138 -11.53 -21.72 -11.04
CA PHE A 138 -11.49 -23.19 -11.18
C PHE A 138 -12.78 -23.77 -11.79
N PHE A 139 -13.93 -23.16 -11.53
CA PHE A 139 -15.21 -23.51 -12.14
C PHE A 139 -15.45 -22.83 -13.50
N ASP A 140 -14.42 -22.22 -14.10
CA ASP A 140 -14.48 -21.48 -15.38
C ASP A 140 -15.54 -20.36 -15.43
N VAL A 141 -15.97 -19.86 -14.26
CA VAL A 141 -16.90 -18.72 -14.17
C VAL A 141 -16.19 -17.41 -14.57
N ILE A 142 -14.89 -17.31 -14.24
CA ILE A 142 -14.05 -16.17 -14.59
C ILE A 142 -12.76 -16.64 -15.28
N GLY A 143 -12.43 -16.05 -16.43
CA GLY A 143 -11.18 -16.33 -17.14
C GLY A 143 -9.99 -15.48 -16.69
N ASN A 144 -8.82 -15.73 -17.29
CA ASN A 144 -7.56 -15.02 -16.99
C ASN A 144 -7.67 -13.49 -17.15
N ASN A 145 -8.42 -13.04 -18.16
CA ASN A 145 -8.66 -11.61 -18.41
C ASN A 145 -9.40 -10.94 -17.25
N TRP A 146 -10.37 -11.63 -16.64
CA TRP A 146 -11.12 -11.11 -15.49
C TRP A 146 -10.26 -11.05 -14.23
N LEU A 147 -9.41 -12.06 -14.00
CA LEU A 147 -8.43 -12.02 -12.92
C LEU A 147 -7.47 -10.83 -13.04
N PHE A 148 -6.99 -10.56 -14.27
CA PHE A 148 -6.18 -9.38 -14.54
C PHE A 148 -6.95 -8.08 -14.27
N MET A 149 -8.22 -7.98 -14.69
CA MET A 149 -9.03 -6.80 -14.40
C MET A 149 -9.27 -6.58 -12.92
N ILE A 150 -9.48 -7.65 -12.15
CA ILE A 150 -9.60 -7.56 -10.68
C ILE A 150 -8.31 -6.98 -10.09
N THR A 151 -7.13 -7.41 -10.56
CA THR A 151 -5.84 -6.82 -10.16
C THR A 151 -5.77 -5.31 -10.47
N ILE A 152 -6.19 -4.89 -11.66
CA ILE A 152 -6.19 -3.46 -12.04
C ILE A 152 -7.15 -2.65 -11.16
N VAL A 153 -8.33 -3.21 -10.84
CA VAL A 153 -9.27 -2.57 -9.92
C VAL A 153 -8.63 -2.42 -8.54
N PHE A 154 -7.98 -3.45 -8.01
CA PHE A 154 -7.27 -3.35 -6.74
C PHE A 154 -6.12 -2.33 -6.77
N TYR A 155 -5.42 -2.22 -7.91
CA TYR A 155 -4.39 -1.19 -8.14
C TYR A 155 -4.92 0.25 -8.12
N VAL A 156 -6.22 0.47 -8.33
CA VAL A 156 -6.82 1.80 -8.15
C VAL A 156 -7.34 1.96 -6.72
N CYS A 157 -7.97 0.91 -6.19
CA CYS A 157 -8.60 0.89 -4.88
C CYS A 157 -7.60 1.07 -3.72
N ASP A 158 -6.38 0.54 -3.82
CA ASP A 158 -5.31 0.72 -2.81
C ASP A 158 -5.00 2.22 -2.58
N LEU A 159 -4.90 3.01 -3.64
CA LEU A 159 -4.54 4.42 -3.59
C LEU A 159 -5.72 5.27 -3.15
N ILE A 160 -6.94 4.87 -3.52
CA ILE A 160 -8.18 5.39 -2.93
C ILE A 160 -8.18 5.17 -1.42
N CYS A 161 -7.80 3.98 -0.95
CA CYS A 161 -7.71 3.66 0.48
C CYS A 161 -6.70 4.55 1.20
N VAL A 162 -5.58 4.89 0.57
CA VAL A 162 -4.54 5.76 1.14
C VAL A 162 -4.96 7.23 1.17
N LEU A 163 -5.66 7.72 0.14
CA LEU A 163 -5.99 9.15 -0.01
C LEU A 163 -7.33 9.56 0.61
N ILE A 164 -8.32 8.67 0.59
CA ILE A 164 -9.69 8.96 0.97
C ILE A 164 -10.01 8.27 2.29
N TRP A 165 -10.13 6.94 2.28
CA TRP A 165 -10.49 6.16 3.46
C TRP A 165 -10.18 4.66 3.27
N CYS A 166 -9.55 4.05 4.27
CA CYS A 166 -9.16 2.64 4.23
C CYS A 166 -10.11 1.77 5.08
N PRO A 167 -10.73 0.72 4.52
CA PRO A 167 -11.62 -0.17 5.25
C PRO A 167 -10.90 -1.01 6.31
N PHE A 168 -9.65 -1.42 6.05
CA PHE A 168 -8.85 -2.22 6.98
C PHE A 168 -8.56 -1.51 8.30
N ARG A 169 -8.74 -0.18 8.36
CA ARG A 169 -8.61 0.59 9.59
C ARG A 169 -9.54 0.10 10.69
N LEU A 170 -10.73 -0.40 10.36
CA LEU A 170 -11.69 -0.91 11.33
C LEU A 170 -11.14 -2.13 12.09
N ILE A 171 -10.26 -2.90 11.45
CA ILE A 171 -9.67 -4.12 11.99
C ILE A 171 -8.33 -3.81 12.68
N VAL A 172 -7.43 -3.08 11.98
CA VAL A 172 -6.07 -2.78 12.46
C VAL A 172 -6.06 -1.68 13.53
N LYS A 173 -7.12 -0.86 13.60
CA LYS A 173 -7.27 0.28 14.51
C LYS A 173 -6.14 1.32 14.40
N ALA A 174 -5.44 1.35 13.27
CA ALA A 174 -4.41 2.34 13.00
C ALA A 174 -5.03 3.75 12.86
N LYS A 175 -4.32 4.78 13.30
CA LYS A 175 -4.79 6.17 13.20
C LYS A 175 -4.65 6.69 11.77
N CYS A 176 -3.56 6.32 11.11
CA CYS A 176 -3.19 6.73 9.76
C CYS A 176 -2.29 5.68 9.09
N CYS A 177 -2.11 5.81 7.77
CA CYS A 177 -1.26 4.95 6.95
C CYS A 177 0.20 4.88 7.46
N THR A 178 0.75 5.97 8.00
CA THR A 178 2.13 5.98 8.53
C THR A 178 2.31 5.03 9.73
N THR A 179 1.29 4.91 10.56
CA THR A 179 1.24 3.99 11.72
C THR A 179 0.67 2.62 11.38
N CYS A 180 0.15 2.41 10.17
CA CYS A 180 -0.53 1.17 9.80
C CYS A 180 0.49 0.04 9.58
N ARG A 181 0.32 -1.10 10.27
CA ARG A 181 1.21 -2.25 10.14
C ARG A 181 1.24 -2.84 8.74
N ILE A 182 0.08 -3.03 8.15
CA ILE A 182 -0.13 -3.71 6.86
C ILE A 182 0.03 -2.75 5.66
N PHE A 183 0.71 -1.62 5.83
CA PHE A 183 0.78 -0.61 4.79
C PHE A 183 1.43 -1.11 3.50
N ASN A 184 2.47 -1.96 3.63
CA ASN A 184 3.22 -2.56 2.51
C ASN A 184 2.64 -3.90 2.05
N TRP A 185 1.43 -4.27 2.49
CA TRP A 185 0.77 -5.50 2.03
C TRP A 185 -0.02 -5.27 0.75
N ASP A 186 -0.08 -4.03 0.27
CA ASP A 186 -0.82 -3.58 -0.90
C ASP A 186 -0.43 -4.33 -2.16
N HIS A 187 0.86 -4.50 -2.46
CA HIS A 187 1.29 -5.25 -3.65
C HIS A 187 0.95 -6.74 -3.57
N LEU A 188 1.15 -7.37 -2.41
CA LEU A 188 0.79 -8.77 -2.21
C LEU A 188 -0.72 -8.98 -2.42
N MET A 189 -1.54 -8.12 -1.82
CA MET A 189 -2.98 -8.16 -2.00
C MET A 189 -3.36 -7.93 -3.46
N MET A 190 -2.83 -6.87 -4.07
CA MET A 190 -3.12 -6.51 -5.45
C MET A 190 -2.83 -7.63 -6.45
N PHE A 191 -1.67 -8.30 -6.35
CA PHE A 191 -1.29 -9.35 -7.30
C PHE A 191 -1.82 -10.74 -6.98
N SER A 192 -2.30 -10.98 -5.75
CA SER A 192 -2.80 -12.30 -5.35
C SER A 192 -3.90 -12.92 -6.24
N PRO A 193 -4.81 -12.18 -6.90
CA PRO A 193 -5.76 -12.77 -7.87
C PRO A 193 -5.06 -13.45 -9.05
N MET A 194 -3.84 -13.03 -9.39
CA MET A 194 -3.07 -13.56 -10.51
C MET A 194 -2.40 -14.91 -10.19
N LEU A 195 -2.56 -15.45 -8.97
CA LEU A 195 -1.97 -16.72 -8.55
C LEU A 195 -2.34 -17.87 -9.49
N MET A 196 -3.53 -17.83 -10.09
CA MET A 196 -4.03 -18.86 -10.99
C MET A 196 -3.51 -18.70 -12.43
N ILE A 197 -3.03 -17.50 -12.81
CA ILE A 197 -2.56 -17.23 -14.17
C ILE A 197 -1.15 -17.81 -14.34
N SER A 198 -1.00 -18.76 -15.25
CA SER A 198 0.22 -19.57 -15.36
C SER A 198 1.38 -18.94 -16.16
N GLY A 199 1.33 -17.67 -16.54
CA GLY A 199 2.36 -17.00 -17.36
C GLY A 199 3.51 -16.29 -16.64
N PHE A 200 4.56 -15.99 -17.39
CA PHE A 200 5.77 -15.29 -16.90
C PHE A 200 5.45 -13.94 -16.28
N TYR A 201 4.55 -13.18 -16.92
CA TYR A 201 4.07 -11.88 -16.46
C TYR A 201 3.58 -11.95 -15.01
N SER A 202 2.64 -12.86 -14.74
CA SER A 202 1.98 -13.02 -13.45
C SER A 202 2.92 -13.58 -12.38
N ARG A 203 3.69 -14.62 -12.72
CA ARG A 203 4.58 -15.31 -11.78
C ARG A 203 5.69 -14.39 -11.26
N THR A 204 6.27 -13.57 -12.14
CA THR A 204 7.35 -12.65 -11.73
C THR A 204 6.85 -11.53 -10.82
N LEU A 205 5.67 -10.96 -11.11
CA LEU A 205 5.04 -9.96 -10.25
C LEU A 205 4.67 -10.54 -8.89
N LEU A 206 4.08 -11.74 -8.85
CA LEU A 206 3.76 -12.44 -7.61
C LEU A 206 5.01 -12.73 -6.76
N LEU A 207 6.08 -13.21 -7.39
CA LEU A 207 7.34 -13.50 -6.69
C LEU A 207 7.95 -12.22 -6.11
N MET A 208 7.93 -11.12 -6.87
CA MET A 208 8.41 -9.83 -6.41
C MET A 208 7.57 -9.28 -5.25
N ALA A 209 6.24 -9.36 -5.35
CA ALA A 209 5.32 -8.91 -4.30
C ALA A 209 5.48 -9.73 -3.01
N PHE A 210 5.72 -11.04 -3.13
CA PHE A 210 6.03 -11.89 -1.99
C PHE A 210 7.37 -11.54 -1.34
N ALA A 211 8.41 -11.27 -2.14
CA ALA A 211 9.71 -10.84 -1.63
C ALA A 211 9.61 -9.51 -0.86
N ASP A 212 8.87 -8.55 -1.40
CA ASP A 212 8.59 -7.27 -0.75
C ASP A 212 7.87 -7.45 0.60
N TRP A 213 6.79 -8.22 0.61
CA TRP A 213 6.07 -8.57 1.83
C TRP A 213 6.97 -9.27 2.87
N LEU A 214 7.79 -10.23 2.44
CA LEU A 214 8.66 -11.00 3.33
C LEU A 214 9.72 -10.10 3.98
N ILE A 215 10.36 -9.24 3.20
CA ILE A 215 11.36 -8.28 3.71
C ILE A 215 10.72 -7.34 4.74
N TRP A 216 9.49 -6.88 4.47
CA TRP A 216 8.73 -6.05 5.39
C TRP A 216 8.45 -6.74 6.73
N GLU A 217 7.91 -7.97 6.72
CA GLU A 217 7.62 -8.70 7.96
C GLU A 217 8.90 -9.07 8.73
N LEU A 218 9.98 -9.44 8.02
CA LEU A 218 11.29 -9.64 8.64
C LEU A 218 11.80 -8.36 9.32
N CYS A 219 11.62 -7.19 8.70
CA CYS A 219 11.97 -5.92 9.33
C CYS A 219 11.15 -5.63 10.59
N ILE A 220 9.87 -6.01 10.62
CA ILE A 220 9.02 -5.89 11.82
C ILE A 220 9.53 -6.79 12.94
N MET A 221 9.95 -8.02 12.63
CA MET A 221 10.47 -8.97 13.60
C MET A 221 11.84 -8.55 14.16
N MET A 222 12.73 -8.07 13.29
CA MET A 222 14.08 -7.66 13.69
C MET A 222 14.14 -6.28 14.35
N TYR A 223 13.31 -5.33 13.89
CA TYR A 223 13.35 -3.93 14.30
C TYR A 223 11.95 -3.36 14.62
N PRO A 224 11.21 -3.96 15.57
CA PRO A 224 9.84 -3.56 15.89
C PRO A 224 9.73 -2.10 16.34
N GLU A 225 10.77 -1.53 16.93
CA GLU A 225 10.84 -0.14 17.38
C GLU A 225 10.65 0.88 16.24
N ARG A 226 10.92 0.50 15.00
CA ARG A 226 10.77 1.40 13.84
C ARG A 226 9.31 1.63 13.45
N PHE A 227 8.43 0.70 13.81
CA PHE A 227 7.05 0.63 13.34
C PHE A 227 6.03 1.26 14.30
N TRP A 228 6.46 1.71 15.48
CA TRP A 228 5.57 2.25 16.52
C TRP A 228 5.82 3.74 16.79
N GLU A 229 4.75 4.54 16.86
CA GLU A 229 4.83 6.01 17.02
C GLU A 229 5.43 6.48 18.37
N ASN A 230 5.37 5.62 19.39
CA ASN A 230 5.96 5.94 20.69
C ASN A 230 7.47 5.70 20.73
N SER A 231 7.99 4.78 19.89
CA SER A 231 9.43 4.52 19.74
C SER A 231 10.06 5.18 18.53
N ASN A 232 9.27 5.64 17.56
CA ASN A 232 9.75 6.36 16.39
C ASN A 232 9.01 7.69 16.25
N ALA A 233 9.66 8.77 16.68
CA ALA A 233 9.08 10.11 16.66
C ALA A 233 8.74 10.60 15.24
N ALA A 234 9.37 10.05 14.20
CA ALA A 234 9.08 10.39 12.81
C ALA A 234 7.63 10.04 12.40
N LEU A 235 7.03 9.01 13.03
CA LEU A 235 5.68 8.55 12.68
C LEU A 235 4.57 9.41 13.31
N ARG A 236 4.92 10.28 14.26
CA ARG A 236 3.98 11.14 14.97
C ARG A 236 3.40 12.19 14.03
N CYS A 237 2.12 12.53 14.23
CA CYS A 237 1.44 13.52 13.40
C CYS A 237 2.11 14.90 13.41
N THR A 238 2.77 15.28 14.51
CA THR A 238 3.54 16.53 14.65
C THR A 238 4.69 16.63 13.65
N ASN A 239 5.30 15.49 13.30
CA ASN A 239 6.44 15.40 12.39
C ASN A 239 6.05 14.91 10.99
N CYS A 240 4.75 14.77 10.71
CA CYS A 240 4.27 14.21 9.45
C CYS A 240 4.34 15.22 8.29
N THR A 241 5.25 14.97 7.34
CA THR A 241 5.42 15.78 6.13
C THR A 241 4.34 15.49 5.08
N ASP A 242 3.80 14.28 5.06
CA ASP A 242 2.98 13.80 3.95
C ASP A 242 1.56 14.31 3.97
N LYS A 243 0.99 14.56 5.16
CA LYS A 243 -0.40 15.03 5.35
C LYS A 243 -1.42 14.29 4.46
N LEU A 244 -1.22 13.00 4.20
CA LEU A 244 -2.14 12.18 3.40
C LEU A 244 -3.51 12.09 4.10
N CYS A 245 -3.51 12.02 5.43
CA CYS A 245 -4.69 11.92 6.28
C CYS A 245 -5.21 13.28 6.80
N THR A 246 -5.33 14.31 5.95
CA THR A 246 -5.76 15.67 6.37
C THR A 246 -7.03 15.73 7.22
N GLN A 247 -7.98 14.82 7.02
CA GLN A 247 -9.23 14.72 7.79
C GLN A 247 -9.02 14.36 9.27
N TYR A 248 -7.85 13.80 9.61
CA TYR A 248 -7.57 13.25 10.94
C TYR A 248 -6.47 14.01 11.68
N CYS A 249 -5.67 14.82 10.97
CA CYS A 249 -4.65 15.69 11.58
C CYS A 249 -5.26 16.81 12.46
N GLY A 250 -6.48 17.25 12.16
CA GLY A 250 -7.15 18.36 12.87
C GLY A 250 -7.96 17.96 14.12
N LYS A 251 -8.02 16.67 14.48
CA LYS A 251 -8.85 16.18 15.60
C LYS A 251 -8.11 16.01 16.93
N ARG A 252 -6.92 16.59 17.09
CA ARG A 252 -6.22 16.65 18.39
C ARG A 252 -6.34 18.06 18.98
N PRO A 253 -6.79 18.23 20.23
CA PRO A 253 -6.63 19.49 20.93
C PRO A 253 -5.13 19.84 21.02
N PRO A 254 -4.77 21.13 20.97
CA PRO A 254 -3.39 21.57 21.17
C PRO A 254 -2.98 21.30 22.61
N ASN A 255 -1.81 20.65 22.79
CA ASN A 255 -1.04 20.53 24.03
C ASN A 255 -1.78 20.13 25.31
N GLU A 256 -1.64 18.87 25.71
CA GLU A 256 -1.39 18.55 27.12
C GLU A 256 0.10 18.19 27.24
N ASN A 257 0.78 18.90 28.14
CA ASN A 257 2.16 18.78 28.63
C ASN A 257 3.04 19.98 28.29
N ASN A 258 2.65 21.13 28.85
CA ASN A 258 3.56 22.11 29.44
C ASN A 258 3.10 22.30 30.90
N THR A 259 3.54 21.39 31.77
CA THR A 259 3.67 21.54 33.23
C THR A 259 4.59 20.43 33.70
#